data_AF-A0A7Z1HIX5-F1
#
_entry.id   AF-A0A7Z1HIX5-F1
#
_cell.length_a   1.000
_cell.length_b   1.000
_cell.length_c   1.000
_cell.angle_alpha   90.00
_cell.angle_beta   90.00
_cell.angle_gamma   90.00
#
_symmetry.space_group_name_H-M   'P 1'
#
loop_
_entity.id
_entity.type
_entity.pdbx_description
1 polymer ?
#
loop_
_entity_poly.entity_id
_entity_poly.type
_entity_poly.pdbx_seq_one_letter_code
_entity_poly.pdbx_strand_id
1 'polypeptide(L)'
;MNRFILLLCVFVSLKSWAVDPFEDFHEYGQLSEEEIHKIHQGELLYGDTEFGFIVSSGNTNSTSFKLKGNLYQDLENWRNQFKIDTLYKRDENEATGENEVSANRIFISAQGNYKVGVKDASFFIYGDYENDEFSGLAFKSTLATGYGNRLYEGEKNQVDFDIGPGLYRSVADSETELEEGEDATKTGYLLRLALQWERTVSKRTRFNQDVSIEQSLSGLNSRLKSETSLISQLMGDMSLKFTYLYRYNSKPEDDKLKYDSELSATLVYSF
;
A
#
# COMPACT_ATOMS: atom_id res chain seq x y z
N MET A 1 28.64 42.65 5.14
CA MET A 1 27.55 42.07 4.33
C MET A 1 28.17 40.98 3.46
N ASN A 2 27.54 39.80 3.43
CA ASN A 2 27.94 38.52 2.82
C ASN A 2 29.08 37.72 3.49
N ARG A 3 28.69 36.59 4.12
CA ARG A 3 29.54 35.42 4.36
C ARG A 3 28.84 34.19 3.79
N PHE A 4 29.49 33.57 2.81
CA PHE A 4 29.22 32.22 2.32
C PHE A 4 29.56 31.19 3.40
N ILE A 5 28.73 30.15 3.56
CA ILE A 5 29.11 28.91 4.24
C ILE A 5 28.71 27.73 3.34
N LEU A 6 29.75 27.05 2.83
CA LEU A 6 29.69 25.71 2.25
C LEU A 6 29.35 24.69 3.35
N LEU A 7 28.49 23.72 3.05
CA LEU A 7 28.32 22.52 3.87
C LEU A 7 28.93 21.32 3.13
N LEU A 8 29.85 20.68 3.84
CA LEU A 8 30.82 19.68 3.41
C LEU A 8 30.22 18.27 3.58
N CYS A 9 30.12 17.49 2.51
CA CYS A 9 29.85 16.05 2.59
C CYS A 9 31.08 15.32 3.15
N VAL A 10 30.94 14.63 4.28
CA VAL A 10 31.96 13.72 4.82
C VAL A 10 31.54 12.29 4.51
N PHE A 11 32.25 11.65 3.58
CA PHE A 11 32.26 10.20 3.42
C PHE A 11 33.15 9.61 4.53
N VAL A 12 32.58 8.81 5.42
CA VAL A 12 33.34 7.93 6.31
C VAL A 12 33.30 6.53 5.69
N SER A 13 34.45 6.06 5.23
CA SER A 13 34.67 4.69 4.79
C SER A 13 34.95 3.80 6.00
N LEU A 14 34.03 2.89 6.31
CA LEU A 14 34.28 1.77 7.22
C LEU A 14 34.44 0.50 6.38
N LYS A 15 35.58 -0.18 6.59
CA LYS A 15 35.90 -1.46 5.95
C LYS A 15 34.90 -2.52 6.39
N SER A 16 33.98 -2.88 5.50
CA SER A 16 33.09 -4.03 5.67
C SER A 16 33.88 -5.33 5.51
N TRP A 17 33.94 -6.13 6.57
CA TRP A 17 34.13 -7.57 6.41
C TRP A 17 32.84 -8.08 5.76
N ALA A 18 32.85 -8.22 4.44
CA ALA A 18 31.75 -8.79 3.69
C ALA A 18 31.66 -10.28 4.05
N VAL A 19 30.77 -10.59 5.00
CA VAL A 19 30.11 -11.90 5.02
C VAL A 19 29.23 -11.91 3.77
N ASP A 20 29.31 -13.02 3.03
CA ASP A 20 28.67 -13.19 1.72
C ASP A 20 27.16 -12.87 1.83
N PRO A 21 26.65 -11.80 1.22
CA PRO A 21 25.27 -11.32 1.40
C PRO A 21 24.25 -12.17 0.63
N PHE A 22 24.56 -13.44 0.39
CA PHE A 22 23.78 -14.33 -0.46
C PHE A 22 23.53 -15.71 0.18
N GLU A 23 23.99 -15.97 1.41
CA GLU A 23 23.78 -17.29 2.06
C GLU A 23 22.39 -17.45 2.73
N ASP A 24 21.71 -16.36 3.10
CA ASP A 24 20.45 -16.42 3.89
C ASP A 24 19.14 -16.10 3.10
N PHE A 25 19.18 -15.97 1.78
CA PHE A 25 18.08 -15.34 1.00
C PHE A 25 17.10 -16.33 0.32
N HIS A 26 17.06 -17.61 0.72
CA HIS A 26 16.28 -18.63 0.00
C HIS A 26 14.80 -18.80 0.41
N GLU A 27 14.29 -17.97 1.33
CA GLU A 27 13.01 -18.25 2.02
C GLU A 27 11.84 -17.32 1.64
N TYR A 28 11.97 -16.49 0.60
CA TYR A 28 10.89 -15.60 0.19
C TYR A 28 9.72 -16.34 -0.47
N GLY A 29 8.57 -16.36 0.21
CA GLY A 29 7.37 -17.15 -0.13
C GLY A 29 7.20 -18.43 0.71
N GLN A 30 8.15 -18.70 1.61
CA GLN A 30 8.05 -19.68 2.71
C GLN A 30 7.60 -19.08 4.04
N LEU A 31 7.82 -17.78 4.19
CA LEU A 31 7.83 -17.12 5.48
C LEU A 31 6.74 -16.08 5.61
N SER A 32 6.30 -15.90 6.85
CA SER A 32 5.45 -14.79 7.27
C SER A 32 6.20 -13.44 7.20
N GLU A 33 5.47 -12.32 7.14
CA GLU A 33 6.04 -10.96 7.18
C GLU A 33 6.97 -10.75 8.38
N GLU A 34 6.71 -11.41 9.52
CA GLU A 34 7.61 -11.35 10.67
C GLU A 34 8.82 -12.28 10.56
N GLU A 35 8.71 -13.45 9.94
CA GLU A 35 9.88 -14.28 9.67
C GLU A 35 10.82 -13.59 8.67
N ILE A 36 10.26 -12.90 7.68
CA ILE A 36 10.99 -11.94 6.84
C ILE A 36 11.61 -10.85 7.73
N HIS A 37 10.84 -10.23 8.63
CA HIS A 37 11.36 -9.23 9.57
C HIS A 37 12.49 -9.73 10.48
N LYS A 38 12.44 -11.00 10.91
CA LYS A 38 13.44 -11.67 11.75
C LYS A 38 14.70 -12.02 10.95
N ILE A 39 14.56 -12.42 9.69
CA ILE A 39 15.70 -12.65 8.79
C ILE A 39 16.41 -11.34 8.46
N HIS A 40 15.65 -10.29 8.17
CA HIS A 40 16.18 -8.95 7.90
C HIS A 40 16.38 -8.13 9.18
N GLN A 41 16.38 -8.77 10.35
CA GLN A 41 16.54 -8.09 11.64
C GLN A 41 17.97 -7.52 11.75
N GLY A 42 18.10 -6.20 11.58
CA GLY A 42 19.38 -5.50 11.55
C GLY A 42 19.76 -4.98 10.17
N GLU A 43 19.03 -5.35 9.12
CA GLU A 43 19.11 -4.66 7.83
C GLU A 43 18.38 -3.32 7.89
N LEU A 44 18.91 -2.32 7.20
CA LEU A 44 18.36 -0.97 7.26
C LEU A 44 16.97 -0.89 6.60
N LEU A 45 16.75 -1.70 5.55
CA LEU A 45 15.58 -1.73 4.68
C LEU A 45 15.46 -3.10 3.99
N TYR A 46 14.26 -3.66 3.91
CA TYR A 46 13.92 -4.82 3.08
C TYR A 46 12.57 -4.60 2.41
N GLY A 47 12.25 -5.33 1.34
CA GLY A 47 11.00 -5.07 0.63
C GLY A 47 10.74 -5.92 -0.59
N ASP A 48 9.72 -5.52 -1.33
CA ASP A 48 9.32 -6.16 -2.57
C ASP A 48 8.88 -5.14 -3.61
N THR A 49 9.07 -5.50 -4.87
CA THR A 49 8.55 -4.76 -6.03
C THR A 49 7.72 -5.72 -6.87
N GLU A 50 6.50 -5.30 -7.20
CA GLU A 50 5.58 -6.06 -8.04
C GLU A 50 5.35 -5.34 -9.36
N PHE A 51 5.37 -6.09 -10.46
CA PHE A 51 4.94 -5.56 -11.76
C PHE A 51 4.13 -6.61 -12.51
N GLY A 52 3.12 -6.18 -13.25
CA GLY A 52 2.30 -7.11 -14.02
C GLY A 52 1.10 -6.51 -14.70
N PHE A 53 0.25 -7.40 -15.20
CA PHE A 53 -0.97 -7.05 -15.91
C PHE A 53 -2.18 -7.24 -15.00
N ILE A 54 -3.16 -6.36 -15.17
CA ILE A 54 -4.43 -6.38 -14.45
C ILE A 54 -5.57 -6.44 -15.44
N VAL A 55 -6.58 -7.23 -15.11
CA VAL A 55 -7.91 -7.12 -15.67
C VAL A 55 -8.81 -6.50 -14.60
N SER A 56 -9.42 -5.37 -14.93
CA SER A 56 -10.26 -4.59 -14.02
C SER A 56 -11.71 -4.57 -14.49
N SER A 57 -12.65 -4.47 -13.55
CA SER A 57 -14.08 -4.32 -13.82
C SER A 57 -14.71 -3.32 -12.83
N GLY A 58 -15.64 -2.50 -13.32
CA GLY A 58 -16.27 -1.40 -12.58
C GLY A 58 -15.93 -0.05 -13.21
N ASN A 59 -15.43 0.90 -12.42
CA ASN A 59 -14.97 2.23 -12.89
C ASN A 59 -13.75 2.15 -13.83
N THR A 60 -12.99 1.05 -13.75
CA THR A 60 -11.88 0.73 -14.66
C THR A 60 -12.24 -0.59 -15.35
N ASN A 61 -12.56 -0.57 -16.64
CA ASN A 61 -12.88 -1.78 -17.41
C ASN A 61 -11.91 -1.92 -18.58
N SER A 62 -10.73 -2.48 -18.33
CA SER A 62 -9.71 -2.76 -19.35
C SER A 62 -8.50 -3.54 -18.81
N THR A 63 -7.58 -3.87 -19.72
CA THR A 63 -6.23 -4.35 -19.41
C THR A 63 -5.33 -3.17 -19.02
N SER A 64 -4.70 -3.25 -17.86
CA SER A 64 -3.83 -2.19 -17.33
C SER A 64 -2.47 -2.73 -16.87
N PHE A 65 -1.48 -1.84 -16.81
CA PHE A 65 -0.16 -2.14 -16.25
C PHE A 65 -0.09 -1.70 -14.79
N LYS A 66 0.41 -2.58 -13.91
CA LYS A 66 0.64 -2.30 -12.49
C LYS A 66 2.12 -2.24 -12.16
N LEU A 67 2.48 -1.30 -11.29
CA LEU A 67 3.74 -1.32 -10.55
C LEU A 67 3.46 -1.00 -9.08
N LYS A 68 3.80 -1.94 -8.19
CA LYS A 68 3.74 -1.77 -6.74
C LYS A 68 5.14 -1.87 -6.14
N GLY A 69 5.37 -1.20 -5.02
CA GLY A 69 6.54 -1.39 -4.18
C GLY A 69 6.16 -1.33 -2.72
N ASN A 70 6.69 -2.25 -1.92
CA ASN A 70 6.56 -2.27 -0.48
C ASN A 70 7.95 -2.23 0.13
N LEU A 71 8.17 -1.33 1.07
CA LEU A 71 9.43 -1.18 1.77
C LEU A 71 9.17 -1.21 3.27
N TYR A 72 9.97 -1.98 3.97
CA TYR A 72 9.87 -2.19 5.40
C TYR A 72 11.16 -1.77 6.08
N GLN A 73 11.01 -1.28 7.30
CA GLN A 73 12.13 -0.98 8.17
C GLN A 73 11.80 -1.44 9.58
N ASP A 74 12.62 -2.35 10.12
CA ASP A 74 12.57 -2.70 11.54
C ASP A 74 13.64 -1.97 12.32
N LEU A 75 13.22 -1.20 13.31
CA LEU A 75 14.09 -0.61 14.32
C LEU A 75 13.71 -1.19 15.69
N GLU A 76 14.58 -0.97 16.67
CA GLU A 76 14.38 -1.46 18.04
C GLU A 76 12.98 -1.14 18.59
N ASN A 77 12.50 0.09 18.36
CA ASN A 77 11.21 0.57 18.87
C ASN A 77 10.16 0.85 17.79
N TRP A 78 10.50 0.75 16.50
CA TRP A 78 9.61 1.15 15.40
C TRP A 78 9.58 0.09 14.31
N ARG A 79 8.38 -0.19 13.79
CA ARG A 79 8.20 -0.94 12.53
C ARG A 79 7.56 0.00 11.52
N ASN A 80 8.29 0.32 10.45
CA ASN A 80 7.80 1.22 9.42
C ASN A 80 7.51 0.45 8.14
N GLN A 81 6.45 0.86 7.45
CA GLN A 81 6.05 0.32 6.15
C GLN A 81 5.75 1.49 5.22
N PHE A 82 6.30 1.43 4.02
CA PHE A 82 6.04 2.39 2.94
C PHE A 82 5.52 1.62 1.74
N LYS A 83 4.42 2.09 1.15
CA LYS A 83 3.82 1.46 -0.04
C LYS A 83 3.68 2.49 -1.16
N ILE A 84 3.95 2.05 -2.38
CA ILE A 84 3.57 2.73 -3.60
C ILE A 84 2.80 1.74 -4.48
N ASP A 85 1.69 2.17 -5.07
CA ASP A 85 0.85 1.38 -5.98
C ASP A 85 0.43 2.28 -7.14
N THR A 86 0.88 1.94 -8.34
CA THR A 86 0.60 2.69 -9.57
C THR A 86 -0.12 1.80 -10.58
N LEU A 87 -1.12 2.39 -11.23
CA LEU A 87 -1.93 1.76 -12.24
C LEU A 87 -1.97 2.64 -13.48
N TYR A 88 -1.62 2.08 -14.63
CA TYR A 88 -1.71 2.76 -15.92
C TYR A 88 -2.66 2.00 -16.83
N LYS A 89 -3.77 2.65 -17.18
CA LYS A 89 -4.73 2.11 -18.14
C LYS A 89 -4.31 2.45 -19.56
N ARG A 90 -4.41 1.48 -20.46
CA ARG A 90 -4.36 1.73 -21.91
C ARG A 90 -5.70 1.39 -22.52
N ASP A 91 -6.19 2.30 -23.35
CA ASP A 91 -7.33 2.06 -24.24
C ASP A 91 -6.85 2.20 -25.70
N GLU A 92 -7.50 1.47 -26.60
CA GLU A 92 -7.27 1.59 -28.04
C GLU A 92 -8.08 2.79 -28.56
N ASN A 93 -7.41 3.72 -29.23
CA ASN A 93 -8.07 4.85 -29.85
C ASN A 93 -8.80 4.38 -31.12
N GLU A 94 -10.13 4.35 -31.11
CA GLU A 94 -10.94 3.87 -32.24
C GLU A 94 -10.72 4.64 -33.55
N ALA A 95 -10.21 5.87 -33.49
CA ALA A 95 -9.98 6.71 -34.67
C ALA A 95 -8.58 6.50 -35.31
N THR A 96 -7.57 6.16 -34.51
CA THR A 96 -6.18 6.03 -34.99
C THR A 96 -5.65 4.59 -34.93
N GLY A 97 -6.29 3.70 -34.18
CA GLY A 97 -5.80 2.35 -33.89
C GLY A 97 -4.55 2.33 -33.00
N GLU A 98 -4.19 3.47 -32.39
CA GLU A 98 -3.04 3.57 -31.49
C GLU A 98 -3.46 3.34 -30.03
N ASN A 99 -2.58 2.73 -29.24
CA ASN A 99 -2.81 2.54 -27.80
C ASN A 99 -2.42 3.81 -27.05
N GLU A 100 -3.36 4.44 -26.35
CA GLU A 100 -3.14 5.65 -25.57
C GLU A 100 -3.39 5.39 -24.07
N VAL A 101 -2.62 6.07 -23.21
CA VAL A 101 -2.87 6.02 -21.76
C VAL A 101 -4.08 6.89 -21.48
N SER A 102 -5.20 6.26 -21.13
CA SER A 102 -6.47 6.96 -20.94
C SER A 102 -6.71 7.43 -19.52
N ALA A 103 -6.08 6.77 -18.54
CA ALA A 103 -6.18 7.15 -17.14
C ALA A 103 -5.07 6.49 -16.30
N ASN A 104 -4.72 7.13 -15.19
CA ASN A 104 -3.75 6.63 -14.23
C ASN A 104 -4.25 6.72 -12.78
N ARG A 105 -3.62 5.92 -11.91
CA ARG A 105 -3.78 6.00 -10.46
C ARG A 105 -2.43 5.89 -9.80
N ILE A 106 -2.19 6.72 -8.79
CA ILE A 106 -1.01 6.68 -7.93
C ILE A 106 -1.48 6.71 -6.48
N PHE A 107 -1.16 5.65 -5.74
CA PHE A 107 -1.37 5.54 -4.31
C PHE A 107 -0.03 5.43 -3.59
N ILE A 108 0.16 6.23 -2.55
CA ILE A 108 1.35 6.18 -1.69
C ILE A 108 0.86 6.15 -0.24
N SER A 109 1.48 5.32 0.59
CA SER A 109 1.22 5.32 2.03
C SER A 109 2.47 5.08 2.85
N ALA A 110 2.44 5.58 4.09
CA ALA A 110 3.44 5.33 5.11
C ALA A 110 2.76 5.00 6.43
N GLN A 111 3.19 3.93 7.08
CA GLN A 111 2.77 3.55 8.43
C GLN A 111 3.99 3.38 9.32
N GLY A 112 3.99 4.02 10.48
CA GLY A 112 4.95 3.79 11.55
C GLY A 112 4.25 3.19 12.75
N ASN A 113 4.72 2.04 13.22
CA ASN A 113 4.20 1.34 14.39
C ASN A 113 5.24 1.38 15.51
N TYR A 114 4.99 2.21 16.53
CA TYR A 114 5.82 2.26 17.72
C TYR A 114 5.49 1.08 18.64
N LYS A 115 6.47 0.20 18.87
CA LYS A 115 6.35 -0.96 19.75
C LYS A 115 6.16 -0.44 21.18
N VAL A 116 5.01 -0.71 21.80
CA VAL A 116 4.80 -0.33 23.20
C VAL A 116 5.26 -1.46 24.12
N GLY A 117 5.61 -1.17 25.37
CA GLY A 117 6.13 -2.16 26.34
C GLY A 117 5.15 -3.28 26.73
N VAL A 118 4.00 -3.39 26.07
CA VAL A 118 3.06 -4.51 26.14
C VAL A 118 3.30 -5.37 24.90
N LYS A 119 3.52 -6.67 25.11
CA LYS A 119 3.77 -7.62 24.03
C LYS A 119 2.70 -7.46 22.93
N ASP A 120 3.14 -7.46 21.68
CA ASP A 120 2.28 -7.50 20.48
C ASP A 120 1.42 -6.24 20.25
N ALA A 121 1.55 -5.22 21.10
CA ALA A 121 0.86 -3.95 20.97
C ALA A 121 1.76 -2.87 20.37
N SER A 122 1.14 -1.96 19.61
CA SER A 122 1.81 -0.78 19.08
C SER A 122 0.91 0.44 19.07
N PHE A 123 1.53 1.61 19.06
CA PHE A 123 0.88 2.86 18.67
C PHE A 123 1.23 3.14 17.21
N PHE A 124 0.23 3.25 16.34
CA PHE A 124 0.46 3.49 14.91
C PHE A 124 0.22 4.95 14.52
N ILE A 125 0.97 5.41 13.54
CA ILE A 125 0.70 6.60 12.75
C ILE A 125 0.68 6.16 11.29
N TYR A 126 -0.38 6.51 10.58
CA TYR A 126 -0.62 6.13 9.19
C TYR A 126 -0.97 7.35 8.37
N GLY A 127 -0.42 7.46 7.16
CA GLY A 127 -0.84 8.43 6.17
C GLY A 127 -0.87 7.83 4.77
N ASP A 128 -1.89 8.19 3.99
CA ASP A 128 -1.94 7.91 2.55
C ASP A 128 -2.29 9.14 1.72
N TYR A 129 -1.88 9.06 0.46
CA TYR A 129 -2.22 9.98 -0.61
C TYR A 129 -2.59 9.14 -1.83
N GLU A 130 -3.75 9.41 -2.43
CA GLU A 130 -4.20 8.77 -3.65
C GLU A 130 -4.63 9.85 -4.66
N ASN A 131 -3.97 9.88 -5.80
CA ASN A 131 -4.46 10.53 -7.02
C ASN A 131 -5.06 9.42 -7.90
N ASP A 132 -6.31 9.57 -8.28
CA ASP A 132 -7.10 8.54 -8.96
C ASP A 132 -8.02 9.17 -9.99
N GLU A 133 -7.54 9.28 -11.24
CA GLU A 133 -8.32 9.81 -12.37
C GLU A 133 -9.59 8.99 -12.64
N PHE A 134 -9.65 7.74 -12.16
CA PHE A 134 -10.86 6.92 -12.24
C PHE A 134 -11.96 7.39 -11.29
N SER A 135 -11.60 8.10 -10.21
CA SER A 135 -12.50 8.45 -9.11
C SER A 135 -13.24 9.78 -9.29
N GLY A 136 -12.82 10.64 -10.22
CA GLY A 136 -13.37 12.00 -10.38
C GLY A 136 -12.86 13.01 -9.32
N LEU A 137 -11.90 12.61 -8.49
CA LEU A 137 -11.21 13.48 -7.54
C LEU A 137 -9.78 13.72 -8.02
N ALA A 138 -9.31 14.97 -7.91
CA ALA A 138 -7.90 15.29 -8.15
C ALA A 138 -6.98 14.56 -7.17
N PHE A 139 -7.36 14.52 -5.89
CA PHE A 139 -6.70 13.67 -4.91
C PHE A 139 -7.53 13.47 -3.64
N LYS A 140 -7.15 12.46 -2.87
CA LYS A 140 -7.57 12.26 -1.48
C LYS A 140 -6.38 11.88 -0.61
N SER A 141 -6.44 12.23 0.65
CA SER A 141 -5.48 11.82 1.66
C SER A 141 -6.15 11.54 2.99
N THR A 142 -5.59 10.57 3.72
CA THR A 142 -6.00 10.25 5.08
C THR A 142 -4.77 10.29 5.97
N LEU A 143 -4.93 10.81 7.18
CA LEU A 143 -3.96 10.74 8.26
C LEU A 143 -4.65 10.13 9.47
N ALA A 144 -4.21 8.98 9.94
CA ALA A 144 -4.81 8.27 11.06
C ALA A 144 -3.76 7.89 12.09
N THR A 145 -4.18 7.74 13.34
CA THR A 145 -3.31 7.26 14.40
C THR A 145 -4.14 6.51 15.42
N GLY A 146 -3.54 5.58 16.15
CA GLY A 146 -4.27 4.84 17.16
C GLY A 146 -3.53 3.63 17.67
N TYR A 147 -4.32 2.64 18.04
CA TYR A 147 -3.85 1.42 18.66
C TYR A 147 -3.76 0.30 17.62
N GLY A 148 -2.60 -0.35 17.58
CA GLY A 148 -2.36 -1.56 16.82
C GLY A 148 -2.08 -2.74 17.74
N ASN A 149 -2.50 -3.92 17.35
CA ASN A 149 -2.22 -5.15 18.08
C ASN A 149 -2.16 -6.36 17.15
N ARG A 150 -1.24 -7.28 17.43
CA ARG A 150 -1.29 -8.62 16.85
C ARG A 150 -2.21 -9.51 17.67
N LEU A 151 -3.41 -9.72 17.13
CA LEU A 151 -4.47 -10.48 17.77
C LEU A 151 -4.17 -11.98 17.84
N TYR A 152 -3.46 -12.50 16.83
CA TYR A 152 -3.11 -13.91 16.77
C TYR A 152 -1.75 -14.11 16.12
N GLU A 153 -0.95 -14.98 16.73
CA GLU A 153 0.30 -15.47 16.18
C GLU A 153 0.38 -16.97 16.46
N GLY A 154 0.55 -17.76 15.41
CA GLY A 154 0.83 -19.18 15.50
C GLY A 154 1.66 -19.63 14.30
N GLU A 155 2.01 -20.91 14.26
CA GLU A 155 2.98 -21.45 13.28
C GLU A 155 2.67 -21.16 11.80
N LYS A 156 1.41 -20.91 11.46
CA LYS A 156 0.98 -20.70 10.07
C LYS A 156 0.07 -19.50 9.87
N ASN A 157 -0.34 -18.81 10.93
CA ASN A 157 -1.28 -17.69 10.79
C ASN A 157 -0.81 -16.54 11.68
N GLN A 158 -0.89 -15.35 11.11
CA GLN A 158 -0.66 -14.09 11.79
C GLN A 158 -1.84 -13.17 11.49
N VAL A 159 -2.36 -12.50 12.52
CA VAL A 159 -3.45 -11.53 12.37
C VAL A 159 -3.10 -10.27 13.12
N ASP A 160 -2.91 -9.19 12.39
CA ASP A 160 -2.66 -7.85 12.91
C ASP A 160 -3.89 -6.97 12.69
N PHE A 161 -4.14 -6.09 13.66
CA PHE A 161 -5.29 -5.20 13.66
C PHE A 161 -4.90 -3.81 14.14
N ASP A 162 -5.39 -2.79 13.43
CA ASP A 162 -5.23 -1.39 13.78
C ASP A 162 -6.59 -0.69 13.85
N ILE A 163 -6.78 0.14 14.87
CA ILE A 163 -7.95 1.00 15.03
C ILE A 163 -7.57 2.38 15.53
N GLY A 164 -8.13 3.42 14.92
CA GLY A 164 -7.86 4.77 15.38
C GLY A 164 -8.63 5.86 14.68
N PRO A 165 -8.77 7.04 15.32
CA PRO A 165 -9.28 8.23 14.65
C PRO A 165 -8.33 8.70 13.55
N GLY A 166 -8.90 9.42 12.58
CA GLY A 166 -8.12 10.06 11.53
C GLY A 166 -8.79 11.30 10.95
N LEU A 167 -8.02 12.00 10.14
CA LEU A 167 -8.43 13.12 9.31
C LEU A 167 -8.50 12.66 7.87
N TYR A 168 -9.53 13.12 7.18
CA TYR A 168 -9.75 12.92 5.76
C TYR A 168 -9.66 14.26 5.05
N ARG A 169 -9.03 14.29 3.89
CA ARG A 169 -9.05 15.42 2.96
C ARG A 169 -9.25 14.91 1.54
N SER A 170 -10.12 15.57 0.78
CA SER A 170 -10.23 15.37 -0.66
C SER A 170 -10.33 16.70 -1.39
N VAL A 171 -9.90 16.69 -2.64
CA VAL A 171 -10.04 17.81 -3.57
C VAL A 171 -10.67 17.29 -4.85
N ALA A 172 -11.77 17.93 -5.25
CA ALA A 172 -12.46 17.63 -6.50
C ALA A 172 -11.56 17.89 -7.71
N ASP A 173 -11.76 17.15 -8.79
CA ASP A 173 -11.10 17.45 -10.05
C ASP A 173 -11.57 18.81 -10.58
N SER A 174 -10.70 19.48 -11.35
CA SER A 174 -11.02 20.71 -12.07
C SER A 174 -12.13 20.54 -13.11
N GLU A 175 -12.34 19.31 -13.59
CA GLU A 175 -13.41 18.95 -14.53
C GLU A 175 -14.73 18.57 -13.83
N THR A 176 -14.74 18.45 -12.50
CA THR A 176 -15.95 18.10 -11.73
C THR A 176 -16.86 19.32 -11.59
N GLU A 177 -18.12 19.19 -12.00
CA GLU A 177 -19.13 20.23 -11.77
C GLU A 177 -19.46 20.30 -10.27
N LEU A 178 -19.09 21.40 -9.62
CA LEU A 178 -19.43 21.67 -8.22
C LEU A 178 -20.77 22.41 -8.14
N GLU A 179 -21.65 22.01 -7.21
CA GLU A 179 -22.88 22.75 -6.95
C GLU A 179 -22.57 24.18 -6.44
N GLU A 180 -23.48 25.13 -6.67
CA GLU A 180 -23.32 26.51 -6.19
C GLU A 180 -23.13 26.55 -4.65
N GLY A 181 -21.95 26.99 -4.22
CA GLY A 181 -21.59 27.11 -2.81
C GLY A 181 -20.88 25.88 -2.23
N GLU A 182 -20.56 24.87 -3.04
CA GLU A 182 -19.76 23.72 -2.62
C GLU A 182 -18.25 24.00 -2.69
N ASP A 183 -17.55 23.72 -1.60
CA ASP A 183 -16.09 23.84 -1.55
C ASP A 183 -15.42 22.69 -2.32
N ALA A 184 -14.52 23.04 -3.24
CA ALA A 184 -13.70 22.06 -3.96
C ALA A 184 -12.83 21.19 -3.04
N THR A 185 -12.53 21.67 -1.82
CA THR A 185 -11.77 20.94 -0.81
C THR A 185 -12.67 20.54 0.35
N LYS A 186 -12.77 19.24 0.61
CA LYS A 186 -13.53 18.70 1.75
C LYS A 186 -12.55 18.15 2.78
N THR A 187 -12.72 18.54 4.05
CA THR A 187 -11.93 18.02 5.18
C THR A 187 -12.86 17.52 6.26
N GLY A 188 -12.54 16.40 6.89
CA GLY A 188 -13.36 15.85 7.97
C GLY A 188 -12.63 14.82 8.81
N TYR A 189 -13.38 14.22 9.72
CA TYR A 189 -12.89 13.17 10.61
C TYR A 189 -13.36 11.81 10.11
N LEU A 190 -12.55 10.78 10.38
CA LEU A 190 -12.88 9.39 10.12
C LEU A 190 -12.45 8.49 11.28
N LEU A 191 -12.99 7.29 11.29
CA LEU A 191 -12.49 6.16 12.06
C LEU A 191 -11.85 5.19 11.07
N ARG A 192 -10.57 4.86 11.28
CA ARG A 192 -9.84 3.86 10.52
C ARG A 192 -9.84 2.53 11.25
N LEU A 193 -10.09 1.47 10.51
CA LEU A 193 -9.87 0.08 10.88
C LEU A 193 -8.98 -0.57 9.82
N ALA A 194 -7.95 -1.29 10.21
CA ALA A 194 -7.20 -2.14 9.31
C ALA A 194 -7.02 -3.53 9.94
N LEU A 195 -7.10 -4.56 9.11
CA LEU A 195 -6.89 -5.95 9.48
C LEU A 195 -6.00 -6.58 8.42
N GLN A 196 -4.90 -7.19 8.85
CA GLN A 196 -4.02 -7.95 7.98
C GLN A 196 -4.00 -9.39 8.49
N TRP A 197 -4.42 -10.31 7.64
CA TRP A 197 -4.33 -11.74 7.93
C TRP A 197 -3.40 -12.39 6.92
N GLU A 198 -2.36 -13.00 7.46
CA GLU A 198 -1.44 -13.79 6.69
C GLU A 198 -1.52 -15.26 7.09
N ARG A 199 -1.42 -16.13 6.08
CA ARG A 199 -1.42 -17.57 6.26
C ARG A 199 -0.42 -18.27 5.36
N THR A 200 0.49 -19.03 5.97
CA THR A 200 1.36 -19.97 5.25
C THR A 200 0.55 -21.19 4.85
N VAL A 201 0.27 -21.33 3.55
CA VAL A 201 -0.53 -22.42 2.98
C VAL A 201 0.33 -23.64 2.73
N SER A 202 1.51 -23.42 2.14
CA SER A 202 2.51 -24.44 1.85
C SER A 202 3.89 -23.87 2.06
N LYS A 203 4.94 -24.69 1.89
CA LYS A 203 6.30 -24.16 1.89
C LYS A 203 6.45 -23.05 0.86
N ARG A 204 5.91 -23.12 -0.35
CA ARG A 204 6.15 -22.07 -1.35
C ARG A 204 4.97 -21.14 -1.55
N THR A 205 3.99 -21.15 -0.65
CA THR A 205 2.71 -20.48 -0.90
C THR A 205 2.19 -19.80 0.35
N ARG A 206 1.91 -18.52 0.21
CA ARG A 206 1.34 -17.66 1.25
C ARG A 206 0.04 -17.04 0.77
N PHE A 207 -0.93 -16.98 1.67
CA PHE A 207 -2.19 -16.29 1.48
C PHE A 207 -2.17 -15.03 2.34
N ASN A 208 -2.52 -13.89 1.76
CA ASN A 208 -2.63 -12.61 2.46
C ASN A 208 -4.01 -12.03 2.22
N GLN A 209 -4.63 -11.51 3.28
CA GLN A 209 -5.90 -10.80 3.25
C GLN A 209 -5.72 -9.48 4.00
N ASP A 210 -5.70 -8.38 3.27
CA ASP A 210 -5.66 -7.03 3.81
C ASP A 210 -7.04 -6.40 3.69
N VAL A 211 -7.59 -5.92 4.80
CA VAL A 211 -8.85 -5.18 4.83
C VAL A 211 -8.60 -3.85 5.51
N SER A 212 -9.02 -2.75 4.87
CA SER A 212 -9.02 -1.43 5.49
C SER A 212 -10.37 -0.76 5.28
N ILE A 213 -10.85 -0.10 6.34
CA ILE A 213 -12.12 0.63 6.38
C ILE A 213 -11.82 2.00 6.94
N GLU A 214 -12.20 3.04 6.21
CA GLU A 214 -12.17 4.44 6.63
C GLU A 214 -13.61 4.94 6.66
N GLN A 215 -14.22 4.90 7.84
CA GLN A 215 -15.59 5.34 8.04
C GLN A 215 -15.60 6.85 8.34
N SER A 216 -16.21 7.66 7.48
CA SER A 216 -16.35 9.08 7.76
C SER A 216 -17.29 9.31 8.95
N LEU A 217 -16.88 10.20 9.85
CA LEU A 217 -17.67 10.70 10.98
C LEU A 217 -18.25 12.11 10.70
N SER A 218 -17.82 12.73 9.61
CA SER A 218 -18.26 14.07 9.18
C SER A 218 -19.26 14.02 8.02
N GLY A 219 -19.78 12.83 7.68
CA GLY A 219 -20.71 12.66 6.56
C GLY A 219 -20.05 12.76 5.18
N LEU A 220 -18.72 12.66 5.10
CA LEU A 220 -17.97 12.62 3.83
C LEU A 220 -17.90 11.17 3.29
N ASN A 221 -17.14 10.96 2.21
CA ASN A 221 -16.95 9.64 1.64
C ASN A 221 -16.28 8.68 2.64
N SER A 222 -16.76 7.44 2.69
CA SER A 222 -16.18 6.34 3.45
C SER A 222 -15.61 5.31 2.48
N ARG A 223 -14.42 4.82 2.77
CA ARG A 223 -13.67 3.89 1.91
C ARG A 223 -13.59 2.52 2.55
N LEU A 224 -13.76 1.47 1.73
CA LEU A 224 -13.38 0.12 2.09
C LEU A 224 -12.47 -0.42 1.00
N LYS A 225 -11.35 -1.03 1.39
CA LYS A 225 -10.43 -1.73 0.50
C LYS A 225 -10.17 -3.12 1.07
N SER A 226 -10.42 -4.14 0.27
CA SER A 226 -10.16 -5.54 0.60
C SER A 226 -9.26 -6.13 -0.49
N GLU A 227 -8.01 -6.45 -0.14
CA GLU A 227 -7.06 -7.12 -1.02
C GLU A 227 -6.88 -8.57 -0.55
N THR A 228 -7.32 -9.52 -1.37
CA THR A 228 -7.06 -10.95 -1.19
C THR A 228 -5.95 -11.35 -2.14
N SER A 229 -4.89 -11.97 -1.65
CA SER A 229 -3.79 -12.41 -2.51
C SER A 229 -3.25 -13.79 -2.16
N LEU A 230 -2.75 -14.46 -3.21
CA LEU A 230 -2.05 -15.73 -3.13
C LEU A 230 -0.70 -15.57 -3.80
N ILE A 231 0.36 -15.72 -3.02
CA ILE A 231 1.74 -15.53 -3.44
C ILE A 231 2.41 -16.90 -3.50
N SER A 232 3.02 -17.23 -4.64
CA SER A 232 3.72 -18.49 -4.84
C SER A 232 5.17 -18.24 -5.26
N GLN A 233 6.12 -18.75 -4.47
CA GLN A 233 7.54 -18.68 -4.80
C GLN A 233 7.83 -19.51 -6.06
N LEU A 234 8.49 -18.90 -7.04
CA LEU A 234 8.95 -19.57 -8.25
C LEU A 234 10.39 -20.05 -8.08
N MET A 235 11.31 -19.11 -7.89
CA MET A 235 12.75 -19.38 -7.78
C MET A 235 13.46 -18.22 -7.10
N GLY A 236 14.29 -18.51 -6.10
CA GLY A 236 14.98 -17.47 -5.32
C GLY A 236 13.98 -16.45 -4.80
N ASP A 237 14.21 -15.18 -5.11
CA ASP A 237 13.43 -14.04 -4.63
C ASP A 237 12.25 -13.68 -5.54
N MET A 238 12.03 -14.48 -6.60
CA MET A 238 10.95 -14.27 -7.56
C MET A 238 9.72 -15.09 -7.18
N SER A 239 8.59 -14.39 -7.05
CA SER A 239 7.29 -14.98 -6.74
C SER A 239 6.22 -14.54 -7.73
N LEU A 240 5.21 -15.38 -7.96
CA LEU A 240 3.99 -15.01 -8.68
C LEU A 240 2.90 -14.67 -7.67
N LYS A 241 2.27 -13.50 -7.81
CA LYS A 241 1.17 -13.06 -6.93
C LYS A 241 -0.10 -12.91 -7.73
N PHE A 242 -1.13 -13.64 -7.33
CA PHE A 242 -2.49 -13.45 -7.79
C PHE A 242 -3.24 -12.62 -6.76
N THR A 243 -3.92 -11.56 -7.20
CA THR A 243 -4.64 -10.64 -6.30
C THR A 243 -6.05 -10.40 -6.81
N TYR A 244 -7.00 -10.44 -5.88
CA TYR A 244 -8.34 -9.89 -6.05
C TYR A 244 -8.48 -8.68 -5.13
N LEU A 245 -8.69 -7.51 -5.72
CA LEU A 245 -8.90 -6.27 -5.00
C LEU A 245 -10.36 -5.86 -5.15
N TYR A 246 -11.02 -5.56 -4.04
CA TYR A 246 -12.34 -4.96 -4.00
C TYR A 246 -12.24 -3.60 -3.32
N ARG A 247 -12.71 -2.54 -3.98
CA ARG A 247 -12.82 -1.21 -3.39
C ARG A 247 -14.27 -0.76 -3.37
N TYR A 248 -14.64 -0.04 -2.33
CA TYR A 248 -15.95 0.54 -2.16
C TYR A 248 -15.84 1.98 -1.65
N ASN A 249 -16.63 2.87 -2.24
CA ASN A 249 -16.80 4.27 -1.85
C ASN A 249 -18.29 4.52 -1.56
N SER A 250 -18.60 5.06 -0.38
CA SER A 250 -19.99 5.31 0.01
C SER A 250 -20.64 6.47 -0.77
N LYS A 251 -19.83 7.46 -1.13
CA LYS A 251 -20.19 8.69 -1.84
C LYS A 251 -19.16 8.93 -2.95
N PRO A 252 -19.21 8.15 -4.05
CA PRO A 252 -18.37 8.42 -5.21
C PRO A 252 -18.85 9.69 -5.91
N GLU A 253 -18.00 10.28 -6.75
CA GLU A 253 -18.37 11.43 -7.59
C GLU A 253 -19.45 11.04 -8.63
N ASP A 254 -20.04 12.04 -9.28
CA ASP A 254 -21.08 11.82 -10.28
C ASP A 254 -20.60 10.92 -11.43
N ASP A 255 -21.52 10.11 -11.95
CA ASP A 255 -21.26 9.07 -12.96
C ASP A 255 -20.25 7.97 -12.57
N LYS A 256 -19.85 7.88 -11.28
CA LYS A 256 -18.98 6.80 -10.77
C LYS A 256 -19.75 5.76 -9.97
N LEU A 257 -19.37 4.49 -10.16
CA LEU A 257 -19.89 3.37 -9.39
C LEU A 257 -19.34 3.38 -7.96
N LYS A 258 -20.16 2.92 -7.02
CA LYS A 258 -19.77 2.77 -5.60
C LYS A 258 -18.72 1.69 -5.37
N TYR A 259 -18.53 0.77 -6.31
CA TYR A 259 -17.62 -0.35 -6.16
C TYR A 259 -16.80 -0.58 -7.43
N ASP A 260 -15.59 -1.06 -7.24
CA ASP A 260 -14.70 -1.52 -8.29
C ASP A 260 -13.97 -2.79 -7.84
N SER A 261 -13.61 -3.62 -8.82
CA SER A 261 -12.85 -4.84 -8.55
C SER A 261 -11.73 -5.04 -9.57
N GLU A 262 -10.58 -5.50 -9.09
CA GLU A 262 -9.41 -5.78 -9.92
C GLU A 262 -8.96 -7.22 -9.69
N LEU A 263 -8.68 -7.93 -10.79
CA LEU A 263 -7.98 -9.21 -10.79
C LEU A 263 -6.61 -9.00 -11.41
N SER A 264 -5.55 -9.33 -10.67
CA SER A 264 -4.19 -9.13 -11.15
C SER A 264 -3.32 -10.36 -10.98
N ALA A 265 -2.42 -10.54 -11.94
CA ALA A 265 -1.32 -11.49 -11.86
C ALA A 265 -0.01 -10.70 -12.02
N THR A 266 0.76 -10.61 -10.94
CA THR A 266 2.00 -9.84 -10.87
C THR A 266 3.19 -10.74 -10.58
N LEU A 267 4.33 -10.40 -11.17
CA LEU A 267 5.61 -10.94 -10.78
C LEU A 267 6.16 -10.06 -9.66
N VAL A 268 6.58 -10.70 -8.58
CA VAL A 268 7.10 -10.06 -7.36
C VAL A 268 8.57 -10.40 -7.25
N TYR A 269 9.39 -9.38 -7.08
CA TYR A 269 10.80 -9.52 -6.73
C TYR A 269 11.00 -9.00 -5.32
N SER A 270 11.55 -9.83 -4.45
CA SER A 270 11.80 -9.49 -3.05
C SER A 270 13.30 -9.26 -2.84
N PHE A 271 13.66 -8.36 -1.93
CA PHE A 271 15.05 -7.99 -1.64
C PHE A 271 15.24 -7.56 -0.19
#